data_AF-A0A3B8NJ51-F1
#
_entry.id   AF-A0A3B8NJ51-F1
#
_cell.length_a   1.000
_cell.length_b   1.000
_cell.length_c   1.000
_cell.angle_alpha   90.00
_cell.angle_beta   90.00
_cell.angle_gamma   90.00
#
_symmetry.space_group_name_H-M   'P 1'
#
loop_
_entity.id
_entity.type
_entity.pdbx_description
1 polymer ?
#
loop_
_entity_poly.entity_id
_entity_poly.type
_entity_poly.pdbx_seq_one_letter_code
_entity_poly.pdbx_strand_id
1 'polypeptide(L)'
;MKTLLVSFLILVNALSALAKDSEIWVYFGTYTRGKESEGIYVSKLNLETGNISKPMLAAEGDNPSFVTILPDGRRLVAVEETNDYGGKSSGSLASYIIDN
;
A
#
# COMPACT_ATOMS: atom_id res chain seq x y z
N MET A 1 -5.99 -47.34 -9.30
CA MET A 1 -5.50 -46.53 -8.15
C MET A 1 -4.51 -45.43 -8.58
N LYS A 2 -3.44 -45.71 -9.31
CA LYS A 2 -2.45 -44.69 -9.72
C LYS A 2 -3.03 -43.54 -10.57
N THR A 3 -3.91 -43.85 -11.54
CA THR A 3 -4.60 -42.85 -12.37
C THR A 3 -5.54 -41.94 -11.56
N LEU A 4 -6.26 -42.51 -10.59
CA LEU A 4 -7.14 -41.76 -9.68
C LEU A 4 -6.34 -40.77 -8.81
N LEU A 5 -5.15 -41.17 -8.36
CA LEU A 5 -4.25 -40.34 -7.57
C LEU A 5 -3.71 -39.13 -8.38
N VAL A 6 -3.39 -39.35 -9.65
CA VAL A 6 -2.91 -38.30 -10.56
C VAL A 6 -4.03 -37.31 -10.89
N SER A 7 -5.25 -37.78 -11.15
CA SER A 7 -6.41 -36.91 -11.35
C SER A 7 -6.75 -36.07 -10.11
N PHE A 8 -6.63 -36.65 -8.91
CA PHE A 8 -6.84 -35.92 -7.67
C PHE A 8 -5.77 -34.83 -7.46
N LEU A 9 -4.50 -35.11 -7.75
CA LEU A 9 -3.41 -34.14 -7.62
C LEU A 9 -3.55 -32.97 -8.63
N ILE A 10 -4.03 -33.23 -9.84
CA ILE A 10 -4.32 -32.19 -10.85
C ILE A 10 -5.49 -31.31 -10.38
N LEU A 11 -6.53 -31.91 -9.80
CA LEU A 11 -7.71 -31.18 -9.32
C LEU A 11 -7.39 -30.24 -8.15
N VAL A 12 -6.53 -30.68 -7.22
CA VAL A 12 -6.09 -29.86 -6.08
C VAL A 12 -5.30 -28.62 -6.54
N ASN A 13 -4.38 -28.79 -7.49
CA ASN A 13 -3.60 -27.66 -8.04
C ASN A 13 -4.47 -26.67 -8.81
N ALA A 14 -5.48 -27.15 -9.54
CA ALA A 14 -6.41 -26.28 -10.26
C ALA A 14 -7.28 -25.42 -9.30
N LEU A 15 -7.64 -25.96 -8.13
CA LEU A 15 -8.37 -25.22 -7.10
C LEU A 15 -7.51 -24.12 -6.46
N SER A 16 -6.24 -24.40 -6.15
CA SER A 16 -5.30 -23.40 -5.61
C SER A 16 -5.00 -22.27 -6.60
N ALA A 17 -4.95 -22.58 -7.90
CA ALA A 17 -4.78 -21.56 -8.94
C ALA A 17 -6.01 -20.64 -9.13
N LEU A 18 -7.19 -21.06 -8.64
CA LEU A 18 -8.40 -20.25 -8.64
C LEU A 18 -8.51 -19.33 -7.41
N ALA A 19 -7.66 -19.52 -6.41
CA ALA A 19 -7.59 -18.62 -5.26
C ALA A 19 -7.05 -17.27 -5.73
N LYS A 20 -7.95 -16.31 -5.88
CA LYS A 20 -7.61 -14.94 -6.21
C LYS A 20 -6.89 -14.34 -5.02
N ASP A 21 -5.77 -13.65 -5.27
CA ASP A 21 -5.08 -12.91 -4.23
C ASP A 21 -6.06 -11.85 -3.70
N SER A 22 -6.57 -12.08 -2.49
CA SER A 22 -7.60 -11.25 -1.88
C SER A 22 -7.00 -10.10 -1.08
N GLU A 23 -5.67 -9.98 -1.02
CA GLU A 23 -4.99 -8.90 -0.33
C GLU A 23 -4.51 -7.82 -1.31
N ILE A 24 -4.71 -6.55 -0.94
CA ILE A 24 -4.12 -5.41 -1.64
C ILE A 24 -3.36 -4.51 -0.67
N TRP A 25 -2.35 -3.81 -1.16
CA TRP A 25 -1.69 -2.74 -0.41
C TRP A 25 -2.54 -1.48 -0.42
N VAL A 26 -2.69 -0.85 0.74
CA VAL A 26 -3.37 0.43 0.92
C VAL A 26 -2.42 1.40 1.63
N TYR A 27 -2.28 2.59 1.07
CA TYR A 27 -1.44 3.66 1.61
C TYR A 27 -2.29 4.72 2.31
N PHE A 28 -1.78 5.24 3.42
CA PHE A 28 -2.44 6.24 4.26
C PHE A 28 -1.57 7.48 4.35
N GLY A 29 -2.10 8.60 3.85
CA GLY A 29 -1.59 9.92 4.16
C GLY A 29 -2.00 10.35 5.57
N THR A 30 -1.22 11.23 6.20
CA THR A 30 -1.44 11.63 7.60
C THR A 30 -1.05 13.08 7.85
N TYR A 31 -1.47 13.59 9.02
CA TYR A 31 -0.92 14.79 9.64
C TYR A 31 0.11 14.38 10.69
N THR A 32 1.34 14.89 10.59
CA THR A 32 2.46 14.56 11.48
C THR A 32 2.68 15.63 12.56
N ARG A 33 2.13 16.84 12.38
CA ARG A 33 2.13 17.92 13.40
C ARG A 33 1.12 17.61 14.51
N GLY A 34 1.49 16.70 15.42
CA GLY A 34 0.60 16.22 16.49
C GLY A 34 1.12 15.03 17.30
N LYS A 35 2.29 14.46 16.92
CA LYS A 35 3.11 13.45 17.64
C LYS A 35 2.70 11.97 17.57
N GLU A 36 1.70 11.59 16.78
CA GLU A 36 1.37 10.16 16.62
C GLU A 36 1.78 9.56 15.28
N SER A 37 1.98 10.42 14.26
CA SER A 37 2.34 9.98 12.91
C SER A 37 3.71 10.49 12.50
N GLU A 38 4.45 9.62 11.82
CA GLU A 38 5.77 9.92 11.25
C GLU A 38 5.72 10.17 9.73
N GLY A 39 4.60 9.88 9.06
CA GLY A 39 4.46 10.11 7.62
C GLY A 39 3.40 9.25 6.94
N ILE A 40 3.78 8.56 5.88
CA ILE A 40 2.92 7.69 5.08
C ILE A 40 2.99 6.27 5.64
N TYR A 41 1.84 5.65 5.86
CA TYR A 41 1.75 4.26 6.30
C TYR A 41 1.19 3.36 5.21
N VAL A 42 1.51 2.07 5.29
CA VAL A 42 0.98 1.03 4.41
C VAL A 42 0.44 -0.15 5.22
N SER A 43 -0.69 -0.71 4.78
CA SER A 43 -1.26 -1.95 5.30
C SER A 43 -1.71 -2.87 4.16
N LYS A 44 -1.86 -4.15 4.48
CA LYS A 44 -2.61 -5.09 3.65
C LYS A 44 -4.10 -5.02 4.01
N LEU A 45 -4.95 -4.85 3.00
CA LEU A 45 -6.39 -4.98 3.09
C LEU A 45 -6.80 -6.32 2.48
N ASN A 46 -7.44 -7.17 3.26
CA ASN A 46 -8.11 -8.36 2.75
C ASN A 46 -9.50 -7.96 2.21
N LEU A 47 -9.69 -8.04 0.90
CA LEU A 47 -10.91 -7.65 0.18
C LEU A 47 -12.11 -8.56 0.45
N GLU A 48 -11.90 -9.78 0.94
CA GLU A 48 -12.99 -10.72 1.27
C GLU A 48 -13.58 -10.44 2.65
N THR A 49 -12.72 -10.12 3.62
CA THR A 49 -13.10 -9.96 5.04
C THR A 49 -13.17 -8.50 5.48
N GLY A 50 -12.55 -7.58 4.73
CA GLY A 50 -12.37 -6.19 5.11
C GLY A 50 -11.30 -5.96 6.18
N ASN A 51 -10.60 -7.01 6.63
CA ASN A 51 -9.55 -6.88 7.64
C ASN A 51 -8.34 -6.11 7.10
N ILE A 52 -7.83 -5.18 7.91
CA ILE A 52 -6.63 -4.38 7.62
C ILE A 52 -5.52 -4.79 8.58
N SER A 53 -4.33 -5.10 8.05
CA SER A 53 -3.16 -5.41 8.88
C SER A 53 -2.71 -4.20 9.70
N LYS A 54 -1.93 -4.45 10.75
CA LYS A 54 -1.26 -3.36 11.48
C LYS A 54 -0.50 -2.47 10.49
N PRO A 55 -0.65 -1.13 10.56
CA PRO A 55 0.05 -0.22 9.66
C PRO A 55 1.55 -0.25 9.93
N MET A 56 2.32 -0.19 8.85
CA MET A 56 3.77 -0.07 8.84
C MET A 56 4.15 1.28 8.24
N LEU A 57 5.16 1.95 8.81
CA LEU A 57 5.67 3.18 8.22
C LEU A 57 6.29 2.85 6.86
N ALA A 58 5.78 3.48 5.81
CA ALA A 58 6.26 3.31 4.43
C ALA A 58 7.27 4.40 4.05
N ALA A 59 7.04 5.63 4.51
CA ALA A 59 7.95 6.75 4.32
C ALA A 59 7.70 7.83 5.38
N GLU A 60 8.76 8.48 5.85
CA GLU A 60 8.67 9.71 6.63
C GLU A 60 8.25 10.89 5.74
N GLY A 61 7.54 11.87 6.28
CA GLY A 61 7.15 13.08 5.55
C GLY A 61 6.55 14.17 6.44
N ASP A 62 6.56 15.43 5.98
CA ASP A 62 5.93 16.55 6.69
C ASP A 62 4.48 16.73 6.24
N ASN A 63 3.52 16.27 7.07
CA ASN A 63 2.09 16.27 6.77
C ASN A 63 1.76 15.76 5.35
N PRO A 64 2.05 14.50 5.00
CA PRO A 64 1.66 13.93 3.72
C PRO A 64 0.14 13.69 3.68
N SER A 65 -0.67 14.75 3.60
CA SER A 65 -2.11 14.73 3.88
C SER A 65 -2.94 14.08 2.77
N PHE A 66 -2.36 13.92 1.58
CA PHE A 66 -2.97 13.19 0.47
C PHE A 66 -1.90 12.39 -0.27
N VAL A 67 -2.23 11.15 -0.65
CA VAL A 67 -1.34 10.26 -1.42
C VAL A 67 -2.08 9.67 -2.61
N THR A 68 -1.34 9.43 -3.70
CA THR A 68 -1.84 8.63 -4.83
C THR A 68 -0.73 7.85 -5.50
N ILE A 69 -1.06 6.67 -6.01
CA ILE A 69 -0.14 5.86 -6.82
C ILE A 69 -0.26 6.33 -8.27
N LEU A 70 0.87 6.58 -8.91
CA LEU A 70 0.92 6.95 -10.32
C LEU A 70 0.51 5.78 -11.23
N PRO A 71 0.05 6.04 -12.47
CA PRO A 71 -0.39 4.98 -13.38
C PRO A 71 0.65 3.90 -13.70
N ASP A 72 1.94 4.15 -13.44
CA ASP A 72 3.00 3.16 -13.63
C ASP A 72 3.07 2.11 -12.51
N GLY A 73 2.30 2.28 -11.43
CA GLY A 73 2.25 1.39 -10.26
C GLY A 73 3.54 1.32 -9.45
N ARG A 74 4.54 2.13 -9.78
CA ARG A 74 5.90 2.08 -9.20
C ARG A 74 6.24 3.32 -8.39
N ARG A 75 5.43 4.36 -8.52
CA ARG A 75 5.62 5.62 -7.81
C ARG A 75 4.38 6.01 -7.05
N LEU A 76 4.59 6.50 -5.84
CA LEU A 76 3.59 7.20 -5.04
C LEU A 76 3.96 8.68 -5.03
N VAL A 77 2.97 9.55 -5.08
CA VAL A 77 3.14 10.98 -4.84
C VAL A 77 2.29 11.41 -3.66
N ALA A 78 2.83 12.31 -2.84
CA ALA A 78 2.17 12.85 -1.68
C ALA A 78 2.16 14.38 -1.73
N VAL A 79 1.03 14.97 -1.35
CA VAL A 79 0.97 16.40 -0.98
C VAL A 79 1.53 16.53 0.41
N GLU A 80 2.55 17.37 0.58
CA GLU A 80 3.06 17.76 1.89
C GLU A 80 2.47 19.12 2.27
N GLU A 81 1.62 19.12 3.29
CA GLU A 81 0.89 20.29 3.76
C GLU A 81 1.78 21.18 4.66
N THR A 82 2.73 21.83 3.99
CA THR A 82 3.60 22.85 4.55
C THR A 82 3.23 24.26 4.10
N ASN A 83 3.59 25.24 4.91
CA ASN A 83 3.43 26.66 4.58
C ASN A 83 4.71 27.27 4.00
N ASP A 84 5.83 26.57 4.06
CA ASP A 84 7.10 26.97 3.47
C ASP A 84 7.75 25.79 2.76
N TYR A 85 8.15 26.01 1.51
CA TYR A 85 9.01 25.10 0.77
C TYR A 85 10.04 25.90 -0.02
N GLY A 86 11.33 25.59 0.19
CA GLY A 86 12.41 26.29 -0.49
C GLY A 86 12.49 27.78 -0.18
N GLY A 87 12.05 28.21 1.02
CA GLY A 87 12.06 29.61 1.45
C GLY A 87 10.97 30.47 0.83
N LYS A 88 9.90 29.84 0.32
CA LYS A 88 8.72 30.51 -0.25
C LYS A 88 7.47 29.99 0.43
N SER A 89 6.47 30.88 0.56
CA SER A 89 5.17 30.48 1.06
C SER A 89 4.45 29.60 0.05
N SER A 90 4.50 28.28 0.27
CA SER A 90 3.94 27.26 -0.61
C SER A 90 3.87 25.91 0.09
N GLY A 91 2.96 25.05 -0.38
CA GLY A 91 3.00 23.61 -0.11
C GLY A 91 4.07 22.89 -0.94
N SER A 92 4.20 21.59 -0.69
CA SER A 92 5.22 20.73 -1.27
C SER A 92 4.58 19.47 -1.90
N LEU A 93 5.29 18.85 -2.85
CA LEU A 93 4.98 17.53 -3.38
C LEU A 93 6.22 16.65 -3.23
N ALA A 94 6.04 15.47 -2.67
CA ALA A 94 7.07 14.44 -2.59
C ALA A 94 6.69 13.26 -3.49
N SER A 95 7.69 12.62 -4.10
CA SER A 95 7.52 11.37 -4.85
C SER A 95 8.38 10.28 -4.24
N TYR A 96 7.80 9.10 -4.10
CA TYR A 96 8.40 7.92 -3.51
C TYR A 96 8.38 6.78 -4.52
N ILE A 97 9.39 5.92 -4.48
CA ILE A 97 9.41 4.68 -5.24
C ILE A 97 8.76 3.60 -4.36
N ILE A 98 7.88 2.81 -4.97
CA ILE A 98 7.32 1.62 -4.34
C ILE A 98 8.27 0.47 -4.66
N ASP A 99 9.12 0.12 -3.69
CA ASP A 99 10.00 -1.05 -3.77
C ASP A 99 9.21 -2.30 -3.36
N ASN A 100 9.22 -3.31 -4.25
CA ASN A 100 8.58 -4.61 -4.06
C ASN A 100 9.53 -5.63 -3.44
#